data_AF-A0A534RRT6-F1
#
_entry.id   AF-A0A534RRT6-F1
#
_cell.length_a   1.000
_cell.length_b   1.000
_cell.length_c   1.000
_cell.angle_alpha   90.00
_cell.angle_beta   90.00
_cell.angle_gamma   90.00
#
_symmetry.space_group_name_H-M   'P 1'
#
loop_
_entity.id
_entity.type
_entity.pdbx_description
1 polymer ?
#
loop_
_entity_poly.entity_id
_entity_poly.type
_entity_poly.pdbx_seq_one_letter_code
_entity_poly.pdbx_strand_id
1 'polypeptide(L)'
;MQSDYRGDQIDLPTKKPRTSQKNPNPPLSDAQKGANKVLSQVRIFIEHAIGGMKRYTILVHGFRNRKADFEDDAIGVCAGLWNFVLSC
;
A
#
# COMPACT_ATOMS: atom_id res chain seq x y z
N MET A 1 -0.36 19.21 9.96
CA MET A 1 -0.91 18.81 8.65
C MET A 1 -2.04 17.83 8.90
N GLN A 2 -3.27 18.24 8.66
CA GLN A 2 -4.42 17.35 8.65
C GLN A 2 -4.56 16.87 7.21
N SER A 3 -4.38 15.58 6.95
CA SER A 3 -4.57 15.02 5.60
C SER A 3 -6.06 15.05 5.27
N ASP A 4 -6.39 15.60 4.12
CA ASP A 4 -7.68 15.65 3.44
C ASP A 4 -8.16 14.30 2.87
N TYR A 5 -7.37 13.24 3.08
CA TYR A 5 -7.75 11.86 2.78
C TYR A 5 -8.94 11.39 3.63
N ARG A 6 -10.14 11.38 3.03
CA ARG A 6 -11.32 10.64 3.52
C ARG A 6 -11.14 9.14 3.26
N GLY A 7 -10.16 8.54 3.93
CA GLY A 7 -10.00 7.08 3.92
C GLY A 7 -11.06 6.47 4.84
N ASP A 8 -12.22 6.12 4.30
CA ASP A 8 -13.22 5.36 5.02
C ASP A 8 -12.61 4.02 5.46
N GLN A 9 -12.65 3.73 6.77
CA GLN A 9 -12.26 2.48 7.42
C GLN A 9 -10.89 1.89 7.01
N ILE A 10 -9.82 2.34 7.68
CA ILE A 10 -8.48 1.77 7.50
C ILE A 10 -8.34 0.46 8.29
N ASP A 11 -8.30 -0.67 7.59
CA ASP A 11 -8.00 -1.98 8.18
C ASP A 11 -6.51 -2.15 8.48
N LEU A 12 -6.14 -1.84 9.73
CA LEU A 12 -4.78 -2.03 10.23
C LEU A 12 -4.61 -3.45 10.78
N PRO A 13 -3.49 -4.13 10.46
CA PRO A 13 -3.17 -5.41 11.09
C PRO A 13 -2.97 -5.22 12.58
N THR A 14 -3.39 -6.22 13.36
CA THR A 14 -3.17 -6.25 14.80
C THR A 14 -1.66 -6.26 15.08
N LYS A 15 -1.18 -5.21 15.75
CA LYS A 15 0.23 -5.09 16.11
C LYS A 15 0.55 -6.02 17.28
N LYS A 16 1.76 -6.57 17.27
CA LYS A 16 2.29 -7.29 18.44
C LYS A 16 2.33 -6.34 19.64
N PRO A 17 1.91 -6.79 20.84
CA PRO A 17 2.07 -6.01 22.05
C PRO A 17 3.54 -5.67 22.28
N ARG A 18 3.79 -4.58 23.02
CA ARG A 18 5.17 -4.15 23.31
C ARG A 18 5.86 -5.17 24.22
N THR A 19 7.09 -5.53 23.88
CA THR A 19 7.99 -6.30 24.73
C THR A 19 8.25 -5.58 26.06
N SER A 20 8.19 -6.31 27.17
CA SER A 20 8.50 -5.80 28.51
C SER A 20 9.33 -6.81 29.30
N GLN A 21 9.99 -6.40 30.39
CA GLN A 21 10.72 -7.33 31.27
C GLN A 21 9.82 -8.45 31.81
N LYS A 22 8.52 -8.17 32.04
CA LYS A 22 7.52 -9.15 32.51
C LYS A 22 6.95 -10.04 31.41
N ASN A 23 7.03 -9.61 30.16
CA ASN A 23 6.60 -10.36 28.99
C ASN A 23 7.58 -10.10 27.84
N PRO A 24 8.71 -10.84 27.80
CA PRO A 24 9.78 -10.60 26.83
C PRO A 24 9.36 -10.97 25.39
N ASN A 25 8.39 -11.88 25.23
CA ASN A 25 7.89 -12.33 23.92
C ASN A 25 6.36 -12.38 23.90
N PRO A 26 5.66 -11.23 23.79
CA PRO A 26 4.21 -11.21 23.71
C PRO A 26 3.74 -11.84 22.38
N PRO A 27 3.02 -12.97 22.41
CA PRO A 27 2.53 -13.60 21.19
C PRO A 27 1.24 -12.90 20.70
N LEU A 28 1.01 -12.95 19.39
CA LEU A 28 -0.34 -12.76 18.85
C LEU A 28 -1.14 -14.04 19.06
N SER A 29 -2.43 -13.92 19.34
CA SER A 29 -3.34 -15.07 19.32
C SER A 29 -3.46 -15.63 17.90
N ASP A 30 -3.84 -16.89 17.77
CA ASP A 30 -3.96 -17.50 16.44
C ASP A 30 -5.08 -16.87 15.61
N ALA A 31 -6.14 -16.39 16.27
CA ALA A 31 -7.18 -15.58 15.62
C ALA A 31 -6.62 -14.26 15.07
N GLN A 32 -5.78 -13.56 15.84
CA GLN A 32 -5.12 -12.32 15.39
C GLN A 32 -4.16 -12.57 14.22
N LYS A 33 -3.39 -13.67 14.27
CA LYS A 33 -2.53 -14.09 13.16
C LYS A 33 -3.36 -14.42 11.91
N GLY A 34 -4.49 -15.12 12.08
CA GLY A 34 -5.42 -15.44 11.00
C GLY A 34 -5.96 -14.18 10.31
N ALA A 35 -6.46 -13.22 11.09
CA ALA A 35 -6.93 -11.93 10.57
C ALA A 35 -5.82 -11.17 9.84
N ASN A 36 -4.62 -11.07 10.43
CA ASN A 36 -3.48 -10.44 9.79
C ASN A 36 -3.08 -11.14 8.48
N LYS A 37 -3.16 -12.48 8.41
CA LYS A 37 -2.84 -13.24 7.20
C LYS A 37 -3.77 -12.89 6.05
N VAL A 38 -5.07 -12.78 6.30
CA VAL A 38 -6.06 -12.37 5.28
C VAL A 38 -5.76 -10.96 4.78
N LEU A 39 -5.48 -10.01 5.67
CA LEU A 39 -5.08 -8.65 5.29
C LEU A 39 -3.78 -8.64 4.48
N SER A 40 -2.78 -9.43 4.87
CA SER A 40 -1.51 -9.56 4.16
C SER A 40 -1.69 -10.14 2.75
N GLN A 41 -2.59 -11.11 2.56
CA GLN A 41 -2.87 -11.68 1.23
C GLN A 41 -3.37 -10.61 0.25
N VAL A 42 -4.27 -9.73 0.69
CA VAL A 42 -4.76 -8.61 -0.13
C VAL A 42 -3.64 -7.60 -0.40
N ARG A 43 -2.83 -7.26 0.62
CA ARG A 43 -1.71 -6.32 0.48
C ARG A 43 -0.68 -6.76 -0.54
N ILE A 44 -0.35 -8.06 -0.57
CA ILE A 44 0.61 -8.60 -1.55
C ILE A 44 0.17 -8.27 -2.98
N PHE A 45 -1.11 -8.46 -3.31
CA PHE A 45 -1.64 -8.12 -4.63
C PHE A 45 -1.52 -6.62 -4.92
N ILE A 46 -1.90 -5.76 -3.96
CA ILE A 46 -1.81 -4.30 -4.10
C ILE A 46 -0.35 -3.85 -4.27
N GLU A 47 0.58 -4.38 -3.48
CA GLU A 47 2.00 -4.06 -3.57
C GLU A 47 2.60 -4.49 -4.92
N HIS A 48 2.22 -5.66 -5.42
CA HIS A 48 2.58 -6.08 -6.78
C HIS A 48 1.97 -5.17 -7.84
N ALA A 49 0.73 -4.72 -7.67
CA ALA A 49 0.09 -3.80 -8.59
C ALA A 49 0.84 -2.45 -8.61
N ILE A 50 1.15 -1.88 -7.45
CA ILE A 50 1.92 -0.63 -7.33
C ILE A 50 3.33 -0.79 -7.91
N GLY A 51 3.99 -1.91 -7.63
CA GLY A 51 5.30 -2.22 -8.21
C GLY A 51 5.24 -2.37 -9.73
N GLY A 52 4.18 -2.96 -10.26
CA GLY A 52 3.94 -3.13 -11.69
C GLY A 52 3.80 -1.81 -12.46
N MET A 53 3.24 -0.77 -11.83
CA MET A 53 3.16 0.57 -12.44
C MET A 53 4.55 1.15 -12.77
N LYS A 54 5.61 0.74 -12.05
CA LYS A 54 6.98 1.20 -12.34
C LYS A 54 7.54 0.69 -13.67
N ARG A 55 6.79 -0.12 -14.43
CA ARG A 55 7.12 -0.44 -15.83
C ARG A 55 7.09 0.81 -16.72
N TYR A 56 6.28 1.81 -16.36
CA TYR A 56 6.26 3.09 -17.06
C TYR A 56 7.43 3.94 -16.59
N THR A 57 8.37 4.20 -17.51
CA THR A 57 9.63 4.91 -17.25
C THR A 57 9.42 6.33 -16.72
N ILE A 58 8.28 6.96 -17.05
CA ILE A 58 7.86 8.26 -16.51
C ILE A 58 7.74 8.28 -14.97
N LEU A 59 7.45 7.14 -14.34
CA LEU A 59 7.33 6.99 -12.87
C LEU A 59 8.64 6.59 -12.19
N VAL A 60 9.67 6.20 -12.95
CA VAL A 60 10.94 5.68 -12.40
C VAL A 60 12.07 6.69 -12.52
N HIS A 61 12.17 7.38 -13.65
CA HIS A 61 13.16 8.43 -13.82
C HIS A 61 12.76 9.68 -13.05
N GLY A 62 13.74 10.54 -12.77
CA GLY A 62 13.47 11.85 -12.16
C GLY A 62 12.43 12.61 -12.98
N PHE A 63 11.32 12.97 -12.34
CA PHE A 63 10.23 13.70 -12.96
C PHE A 63 10.67 15.15 -13.18
N ARG A 64 10.92 15.54 -14.44
CA ARG A 64 11.44 16.86 -14.83
C ARG A 64 10.38 17.76 -15.47
N ASN A 65 9.12 17.35 -15.46
CA ASN A 65 8.04 18.17 -15.99
C ASN A 65 7.83 19.41 -15.09
N ARG A 66 7.37 20.51 -15.69
CA ARG A 66 7.13 21.80 -15.00
C ARG A 66 5.66 22.20 -15.00
N LYS A 67 4.79 21.41 -15.64
CA LYS A 67 3.35 21.63 -15.64
C LYS A 67 2.83 21.33 -14.24
N ALA A 68 2.04 22.25 -13.69
CA ALA A 68 1.39 22.06 -12.40
C ALA A 68 0.52 20.80 -12.42
N ASP A 69 0.56 20.04 -11.31
CA ASP A 69 -0.26 18.87 -11.01
C ASP A 69 -0.11 17.70 -12.02
N PHE A 70 0.90 17.75 -12.89
CA PHE A 70 1.08 16.73 -13.92
C PHE A 70 1.59 15.39 -13.35
N GLU A 71 2.21 15.43 -12.18
CA GLU A 71 2.61 14.24 -11.43
C GLU A 71 1.41 13.36 -11.06
N ASP A 72 0.31 13.97 -10.61
CA ASP A 72 -0.90 13.25 -10.21
C ASP A 72 -1.61 12.69 -11.44
N ASP A 73 -1.70 13.48 -12.53
CA ASP A 73 -2.19 13.03 -13.84
C ASP A 73 -1.39 11.81 -14.33
N ALA A 74 -0.06 11.88 -14.28
CA ALA A 74 0.83 10.82 -14.75
C ALA A 74 0.67 9.53 -13.92
N ILE A 75 0.59 9.64 -12.59
CA ILE A 75 0.32 8.51 -11.70
C ILE A 75 -1.05 7.90 -12.01
N GLY A 76 -2.10 8.73 -12.14
CA GLY A 76 -3.46 8.29 -12.42
C GLY A 76 -3.59 7.53 -13.75
N VAL A 77 -2.98 8.06 -14.82
CA VAL A 77 -2.97 7.39 -16.13
C VAL A 77 -2.22 6.06 -16.06
N CYS A 78 -1.04 6.02 -15.42
CA CYS A 78 -0.26 4.80 -15.28
C CYS A 78 -1.00 3.73 -14.44
N ALA A 79 -1.70 4.14 -13.39
CA ALA A 79 -2.55 3.26 -12.59
C ALA A 79 -3.70 2.69 -13.43
N GLY A 80 -4.38 3.52 -14.22
CA GLY A 80 -5.43 3.09 -15.13
C GLY A 80 -4.95 2.08 -16.16
N LEU A 81 -3.82 2.36 -16.84
CA LEU A 81 -3.22 1.46 -17.82
C LEU A 81 -2.81 0.13 -17.19
N TRP A 82 -2.20 0.15 -16.00
CA TRP A 82 -1.80 -1.07 -15.33
C TRP A 82 -2.99 -1.89 -14.82
N ASN A 83 -4.02 -1.24 -14.28
CA ASN A 83 -5.25 -1.92 -13.89
C ASN A 83 -5.96 -2.58 -15.08
N PHE A 84 -5.94 -1.94 -16.25
CA PHE A 84 -6.43 -2.55 -17.48
C PHE A 84 -5.68 -3.84 -17.81
N VAL A 85 -4.34 -3.83 -17.73
CA VAL A 85 -3.52 -5.03 -17.95
C VAL A 85 -3.76 -6.12 -16.91
N LEU A 86 -4.01 -5.77 -15.64
CA LEU A 86 -4.33 -6.74 -14.58
C LEU A 86 -5.74 -7.35 -14.70
N SER A 87 -6.64 -6.68 -15.42
CA SER A 87 -8.04 -7.09 -15.58
C SER A 87 -8.28 -7.90 -16.87
N CYS A 88 -7.33 -7.91 -17.79
CA CYS A 88 -7.31 -8.73 -19.00
C CYS A 88 -6.55 -10.03 -18.76
#